data_AF-E9ISC5-F1
#
_entry.id   AF-E9ISC5-F1
#
_cell.length_a   1.000
_cell.length_b   1.000
_cell.length_c   1.000
_cell.angle_alpha   90.00
_cell.angle_beta   90.00
_cell.angle_gamma   90.00
#
_symmetry.space_group_name_H-M   'P 1'
#
loop_
_entity.id
_entity.type
_entity.pdbx_description
1 polymer ?
#
loop_
_entity_poly.entity_id
_entity_poly.type
_entity_poly.pdbx_seq_one_letter_code
_entity_poly.pdbx_strand_id
1 'polypeptide(L)' 'QKCKCRLQAPSGTKLPAHNPFLPPSAITQIMLIANPLKEPVSLKFMLSYTMDDETFTEMGEVDTLPHL' A
#
# COMPACT_ATOMS: atom_id res chain seq x y z
N GLN A 1 8.86 20.31 11.92
CA GLN A 1 9.36 19.36 10.90
C GLN A 1 8.15 18.65 10.32
N LYS A 2 7.96 18.68 9.00
CA LYS A 2 6.77 18.11 8.32
C LYS A 2 6.80 16.58 8.38
N CYS A 3 5.63 15.94 8.47
CA CYS A 3 5.47 14.48 8.39
C CYS A 3 6.13 13.93 7.11
N LYS A 4 6.81 12.77 7.20
CA LYS A 4 7.48 12.11 6.07
C LYS A 4 7.01 10.66 5.95
N CYS A 5 6.79 10.20 4.73
CA CYS A 5 6.48 8.81 4.41
C CYS A 5 7.60 8.20 3.56
N ARG A 6 7.95 6.94 3.83
CA ARG A 6 8.87 6.13 3.02
C ARG A 6 8.34 4.71 2.88
N LEU A 7 8.30 4.22 1.65
CA LEU A 7 8.01 2.82 1.35
C LEU A 7 9.32 2.03 1.19
N GLN A 8 9.37 0.85 1.80
CA GLN A 8 10.40 -0.14 1.52
C GLN A 8 10.03 -0.93 0.27
N ALA A 9 10.97 -1.74 -0.23
CA ALA A 9 10.67 -2.67 -1.31
C ALA A 9 9.54 -3.65 -0.90
N PRO A 10 8.59 -3.95 -1.78
CA PRO A 10 7.58 -4.97 -1.52
C PRO A 10 8.22 -6.37 -1.57
N SER A 11 7.55 -7.35 -0.96
CA SER A 11 7.97 -8.77 -1.03
C SER A 11 7.87 -9.35 -2.45
N GLY A 12 7.06 -8.74 -3.32
CA GLY A 12 6.89 -9.13 -4.71
C GLY A 12 6.04 -8.11 -5.46
N THR A 13 5.91 -8.29 -6.78
CA THR A 13 5.13 -7.43 -7.67
C THR A 13 4.09 -8.20 -8.49
N LYS A 14 3.92 -9.49 -8.20
CA LYS A 14 3.01 -10.39 -8.91
C LYS A 14 2.22 -11.20 -7.90
N LEU A 15 0.92 -11.37 -8.16
CA LEU A 15 0.06 -12.29 -7.45
C LEU A 15 -0.47 -13.33 -8.46
N PRO A 16 -0.39 -14.63 -8.15
CA PRO A 16 -1.00 -15.65 -8.99
C PRO A 16 -2.52 -15.58 -8.93
N ALA A 17 -3.18 -16.15 -9.94
CA ALA A 17 -4.62 -16.37 -9.89
C ALA A 17 -5.00 -17.20 -8.65
N HIS A 18 -6.14 -16.88 -8.04
CA HIS A 18 -6.61 -17.55 -6.84
C HIS A 18 -6.86 -19.05 -7.13
N ASN A 19 -6.26 -19.91 -6.30
CA ASN A 19 -6.44 -21.36 -6.37
C ASN A 19 -7.00 -21.86 -5.02
N PRO A 20 -8.23 -22.39 -4.97
CA PRO A 20 -8.86 -22.81 -3.70
C PRO A 20 -8.19 -23.99 -3.01
N PHE A 21 -7.32 -24.73 -3.71
CA PHE A 21 -6.58 -25.86 -3.15
C PHE A 21 -5.24 -25.45 -2.53
N LEU A 22 -4.81 -24.19 -2.71
CA LEU A 22 -3.56 -23.66 -2.17
C LEU A 22 -3.85 -22.50 -1.21
N PRO A 23 -2.96 -22.23 -0.24
CA PRO A 23 -3.04 -21.01 0.54
C PRO A 23 -2.98 -19.75 -0.35
N PRO A 24 -3.75 -18.69 -0.04
CA PRO A 24 -3.68 -17.43 -0.76
C PRO A 24 -2.27 -16.83 -0.72
N SER A 25 -1.81 -16.33 -1.86
CA SER A 25 -0.57 -15.56 -1.94
C SER A 25 -0.81 -14.11 -1.55
N ALA A 26 0.18 -13.48 -0.93
CA ALA A 26 0.09 -12.08 -0.49
C ALA A 26 1.38 -11.31 -0.83
N ILE A 27 1.21 -10.03 -1.18
CA ILE A 27 2.31 -9.06 -1.25
C ILE A 27 2.29 -8.25 0.03
N THR A 28 3.44 -8.13 0.68
CA THR A 28 3.63 -7.30 1.87
C THR A 28 4.61 -6.19 1.56
N GLN A 29 4.31 -4.96 1.98
CA GLN A 29 5.20 -3.82 1.81
C GLN A 29 5.23 -2.99 3.08
N ILE A 30 6.44 -2.69 3.57
CA ILE A 30 6.61 -1.90 4.79
C ILE A 30 6.52 -0.42 4.45
N MET A 31 5.67 0.30 5.16
CA MET A 31 5.54 1.76 5.10
C MET A 31 5.99 2.38 6.43
N LEU A 32 6.90 3.34 6.34
CA LEU A 32 7.44 4.08 7.49
C LEU A 32 6.90 5.51 7.46
N ILE A 33 6.25 5.93 8.54
CA ILE A 33 5.72 7.28 8.70
C ILE A 33 6.42 7.93 9.89
N ALA A 34 7.13 9.02 9.63
CA ALA A 34 7.72 9.87 10.66
C ALA A 34 6.77 11.03 10.95
N ASN A 35 6.04 10.95 12.07
CA ASN A 35 5.12 12.00 12.54
C ASN A 35 5.59 12.59 13.89
N PRO A 36 6.61 13.48 13.89
CA PRO A 36 7.18 14.01 15.14
C PRO A 36 6.22 14.92 15.91
N LEU A 37 5.25 15.53 15.23
CA LEU A 37 4.28 16.45 15.83
C LEU A 37 2.98 15.77 16.26
N LYS A 38 2.79 14.48 15.93
CA LYS A 38 1.58 13.71 16.22
C LYS A 38 0.30 14.40 15.72
N GLU A 39 0.41 15.09 14.59
CA GLU A 39 -0.74 15.70 13.94
C GLU A 39 -1.50 14.64 13.13
N PRO A 40 -2.82 14.80 12.92
CA PRO A 40 -3.57 13.92 12.04
C PRO A 40 -2.93 13.82 10.66
N VAL A 41 -2.70 12.60 10.19
CA VAL A 41 -2.06 12.33 8.90
C VAL A 41 -3.11 11.83 7.91
N SER A 42 -3.34 12.61 6.85
CA SER A 42 -3.98 12.12 5.62
C SER A 42 -2.94 11.44 4.74
N LEU A 43 -3.23 10.20 4.32
CA LEU A 43 -2.39 9.41 3.43
C LEU A 43 -3.06 9.25 2.06
N LYS A 44 -2.46 9.86 1.04
CA LYS A 44 -2.83 9.65 -0.36
C LYS A 44 -2.02 8.51 -0.94
N PHE A 45 -2.67 7.60 -1.65
CA PHE A 45 -2.03 6.47 -2.30
C PHE A 45 -2.46 6.33 -3.76
N MET A 46 -1.60 5.68 -4.53
CA MET A 46 -1.87 5.27 -5.90
C MET A 46 -1.46 3.80 -6.02
N LEU A 47 -2.36 2.98 -6.55
CA LEU A 47 -2.15 1.56 -6.79
C LEU A 47 -2.26 1.31 -8.30
N SER A 48 -1.21 0.74 -8.89
CA SER A 48 -1.20 0.35 -10.30
C SER A 48 -0.90 -1.14 -10.43
N TYR A 49 -1.71 -1.85 -11.21
CA TYR A 49 -1.55 -3.27 -11.47
C TYR A 49 -2.07 -3.63 -12.87
N THR A 50 -1.63 -4.78 -13.37
CA THR A 50 -2.10 -5.34 -14.65
C THR A 50 -2.84 -6.64 -14.38
N MET A 51 -4.04 -6.77 -14.92
CA MET A 51 -4.88 -7.98 -14.83
C MET A 51 -5.44 -8.26 -16.23
N ASP A 52 -5.28 -9.50 -16.71
CA ASP A 52 -5.73 -9.92 -18.05
C ASP A 52 -5.27 -8.98 -19.18
N ASP A 53 -4.00 -8.58 -19.15
CA ASP A 53 -3.34 -7.63 -20.06
C ASP A 53 -3.87 -6.18 -20.03
N GLU A 54 -4.86 -5.90 -19.19
CA GLU A 54 -5.37 -4.54 -18.95
C GLU A 54 -4.68 -3.92 -17.73
N THR A 55 -4.31 -2.64 -17.83
CA THR A 55 -3.64 -1.90 -16.75
C THR A 55 -4.60 -0.99 -16.04
N PHE A 56 -4.69 -1.16 -14.73
CA PHE A 56 -5.54 -0.39 -13.83
C PHE A 56 -4.69 0.56 -13.01
N THR A 57 -5.22 1.75 -12.71
CA THR A 57 -4.64 2.69 -11.77
C THR A 57 -5.73 3.29 -10.91
N GLU A 58 -5.61 3.04 -9.61
CA GLU A 58 -6.53 3.50 -8.59
C GLU A 58 -5.83 4.52 -7.70
N MET A 59 -6.52 5.58 -7.34
CA MET A 59 -6.04 6.59 -6.41
C MET A 59 -7.03 6.70 -5.25
N GLY A 60 -6.50 6.88 -4.05
CA GLY A 60 -7.32 7.00 -2.86
C GLY A 60 -6.67 7.85 -1.78
N GLU A 61 -7.46 8.20 -0.79
CA GLU A 61 -7.04 8.96 0.38
C GLU A 61 -7.58 8.27 1.62
N VAL A 62 -6.73 8.16 2.64
CA VAL A 62 -7.11 7.71 3.98
C VAL A 62 -6.97 8.92 4.89
N ASP A 63 -8.11 9.48 5.30
CA ASP A 63 -8.16 10.75 6.05
C ASP A 63 -7.51 10.65 7.43
N THR A 64 -7.53 9.47 8.03
CA THR A 64 -6.95 9.21 9.36
C THR A 64 -6.37 7.81 9.46
N LEU A 65 -5.08 7.73 9.79
CA LEU A 65 -4.42 6.47 10.09
C LEU A 65 -4.59 6.13 11.57
N PRO A 66 -5.13 4.94 11.93
CA PRO A 66 -5.23 4.55 13.33
C PRO A 66 -3.83 4.43 13.93
N HIS A 67 -3.67 4.94 15.16
CA HIS A 67 -2.42 4.93 15.93
C HIS A 67 -1.33 5.95 15.52
N LEU A 68 -1.66 6.97 14.71
CA LEU A 68 -0.77 8.07 14.33
C LEU A 68 -1.26 9.45 14.77
#